data_AF-A0A1Q7Y057-F1
#
_entry.id   AF-A0A1Q7Y057-F1
#
_cell.length_a   1.000
_cell.length_b   1.000
_cell.length_c   1.000
_cell.angle_alpha   90.00
_cell.angle_beta   90.00
_cell.angle_gamma   90.00
#
_symmetry.space_group_name_H-M   'P 1'
#
loop_
_entity.id
_entity.type
_entity.pdbx_description
1 polymer ?
#
loop_
_entity_poly.entity_id
_entity_poly.type
_entity_poly.pdbx_seq_one_letter_code
_entity_poly.pdbx_strand_id
1 'polypeptide(L)'
;MTMSSADFLDEWFETDVLKATKSASGIIGTFLGPRSPGTAYVLLHHYMGELDGVFRAWGFAKGGTGAVSEAIASAARSFGAEIRCDAGVSKVLVRNGRATGVVLENGDEFNAGIIVSSLDPRRTFLQLLESDQLPAEFVQDIKRFKFRGSSGKVNLALDALPSFTCMPGIGRQHRGAFSISPSLDYVERAYDDAKYGEFSRRPYMDIVFPSMIDPGMAPPGKHVMSIFVQYAPYHLNGGWTDAKREAFGDAVVNTVENFAPGFKSQILHRQVITPLDIEKITGLSEGNIFAGELALHQLFFLRPAPGWAKFATPVRGFYQCGSGTHPGGGIMGASGRLAAMRILKDGT
;
A
#
# COMPACT_ATOMS: atom_id res chain seq x y z
N MET A 1 -13.00 5.15 -16.88
CA MET A 1 -12.50 6.54 -16.93
C MET A 1 -11.01 6.48 -17.27
N THR A 2 -10.65 6.77 -18.52
CA THR A 2 -9.27 6.60 -19.05
C THR A 2 -8.43 7.88 -18.99
N MET A 3 -9.06 9.04 -18.75
CA MET A 3 -8.39 10.32 -18.62
C MET A 3 -7.50 10.42 -17.38
N SER A 4 -6.68 11.47 -17.33
CA SER A 4 -5.87 11.78 -16.16
C SER A 4 -6.70 12.42 -15.04
N SER A 5 -6.23 12.32 -13.80
CA SER A 5 -6.88 12.97 -12.67
C SER A 5 -6.90 14.49 -12.80
N ALA A 6 -5.88 15.08 -13.44
CA ALA A 6 -5.84 16.49 -13.75
C ALA A 6 -6.97 16.90 -14.70
N ASP A 7 -7.09 16.23 -15.86
CA ASP A 7 -8.13 16.54 -16.85
C ASP A 7 -9.54 16.35 -16.27
N PHE A 8 -9.73 15.29 -15.48
CA PHE A 8 -11.01 15.06 -14.82
C PHE A 8 -11.37 16.17 -13.82
N LEU A 9 -10.39 16.70 -13.09
CA LEU A 9 -10.63 17.78 -12.12
C LEU A 9 -10.81 19.14 -12.81
N ASP A 10 -10.26 19.34 -14.00
CA ASP A 10 -10.46 20.55 -14.81
C ASP A 10 -11.93 20.72 -15.24
N GLU A 11 -12.70 19.64 -15.34
CA GLU A 11 -14.13 19.71 -15.63
C GLU A 11 -14.96 20.33 -14.50
N TRP A 12 -14.45 20.34 -13.26
CA TRP A 12 -15.22 20.69 -12.06
C TRP A 12 -14.63 21.84 -11.23
N PHE A 13 -13.34 22.11 -11.37
CA PHE A 13 -12.64 23.08 -10.53
C PHE A 13 -11.82 24.05 -11.38
N GLU A 14 -11.68 25.27 -10.87
CA GLU A 14 -10.84 26.30 -11.50
C GLU A 14 -9.50 26.48 -10.74
N THR A 15 -9.47 26.20 -9.44
CA THR A 15 -8.33 26.50 -8.57
C THR A 15 -7.31 25.36 -8.49
N ASP A 16 -6.06 25.64 -8.89
CA ASP A 16 -4.95 24.68 -8.91
C ASP A 16 -4.65 24.02 -7.55
N VAL A 17 -4.73 24.75 -6.45
CA VAL A 17 -4.46 24.21 -5.11
C VAL A 17 -5.48 23.13 -4.74
N LEU A 18 -6.75 23.35 -5.09
CA LEU A 18 -7.81 22.38 -4.86
C LEU A 18 -7.65 21.16 -5.79
N LYS A 19 -7.33 21.39 -7.06
CA LYS A 19 -7.04 20.32 -8.03
C LYS A 19 -5.90 19.43 -7.56
N ALA A 20 -4.79 20.01 -7.09
CA ALA A 20 -3.64 19.27 -6.58
C ALA A 20 -3.97 18.41 -5.36
N THR A 21 -4.73 18.98 -4.42
CA THR A 21 -5.17 18.25 -3.22
C THR A 21 -6.12 17.10 -3.58
N LYS A 22 -7.01 17.30 -4.55
CA LYS A 22 -7.94 16.26 -5.02
C LYS A 22 -7.26 15.22 -5.91
N SER A 23 -6.26 15.59 -6.71
CA SER A 23 -5.52 14.67 -7.57
C SER A 23 -4.65 13.69 -6.78
N ALA A 24 -4.33 14.00 -5.53
CA ALA A 24 -3.55 13.15 -4.64
C ALA A 24 -4.08 11.70 -4.56
N SER A 25 -5.40 11.52 -4.45
CA SER A 25 -6.02 10.19 -4.45
C SER A 25 -5.79 9.42 -5.75
N GLY A 26 -5.50 10.11 -6.86
CA GLY A 26 -5.20 9.50 -8.16
C GLY A 26 -3.78 8.95 -8.32
N ILE A 27 -2.86 9.33 -7.43
CA ILE A 27 -1.44 8.95 -7.53
C ILE A 27 -1.01 7.92 -6.49
N ILE A 28 -1.74 7.81 -5.37
CA ILE A 28 -1.41 6.90 -4.25
C ILE A 28 -1.31 5.46 -4.77
N GLY A 29 -0.18 4.81 -4.45
CA GLY A 29 0.08 3.41 -4.77
C GLY A 29 0.23 3.10 -6.27
N THR A 30 0.49 4.13 -7.09
CA THR A 30 0.80 4.00 -8.53
C THR A 30 2.13 4.66 -8.87
N PHE A 31 2.78 4.22 -9.93
CA PHE A 31 3.95 4.93 -10.47
C PHE A 31 3.55 5.84 -11.63
N LEU A 32 2.62 6.77 -11.35
CA LEU A 32 2.02 7.69 -12.32
C LEU A 32 1.89 9.10 -11.74
N GLY A 33 2.05 10.11 -12.60
CA GLY A 33 1.78 11.51 -12.28
C GLY A 33 0.30 11.87 -12.39
N PRO A 34 -0.18 12.98 -11.79
CA PRO A 34 -1.58 13.39 -11.87
C PRO A 34 -2.08 13.63 -13.30
N ARG A 35 -1.18 13.93 -14.25
CA ARG A 35 -1.50 14.09 -15.69
C ARG A 35 -1.36 12.80 -16.51
N SER A 36 -1.00 11.69 -15.86
CA SER A 36 -0.92 10.40 -16.55
C SER A 36 -2.32 9.81 -16.80
N PRO A 37 -2.60 9.27 -18.00
CA PRO A 37 -3.86 8.60 -18.29
C PRO A 37 -4.19 7.48 -17.29
N GLY A 38 -5.46 7.36 -16.92
CA GLY A 38 -5.99 6.35 -16.01
C GLY A 38 -5.97 6.73 -14.52
N THR A 39 -5.25 7.79 -14.13
CA THR A 39 -5.21 8.26 -12.74
C THR A 39 -6.55 8.80 -12.23
N ALA A 40 -7.45 9.22 -13.11
CA ALA A 40 -8.81 9.60 -12.72
C ALA A 40 -9.61 8.41 -12.15
N TYR A 41 -9.42 7.21 -12.70
CA TYR A 41 -10.02 6.01 -12.12
C TYR A 41 -9.46 5.74 -10.71
N VAL A 42 -8.14 5.85 -10.54
CA VAL A 42 -7.48 5.62 -9.24
C VAL A 42 -8.00 6.61 -8.20
N LEU A 43 -8.20 7.87 -8.58
CA LEU A 43 -8.81 8.89 -7.74
C LEU A 43 -10.17 8.42 -7.27
N LEU A 44 -11.05 8.00 -8.19
CA LEU A 44 -12.39 7.54 -7.85
C LEU A 44 -12.37 6.29 -7.00
N HIS A 45 -11.50 5.32 -7.30
CA HIS A 45 -11.37 4.08 -6.54
C HIS A 45 -11.09 4.33 -5.06
N HIS A 46 -10.25 5.32 -4.73
CA HIS A 46 -10.00 5.71 -3.33
C HIS A 46 -11.18 6.45 -2.66
N TYR A 47 -12.12 6.98 -3.44
CA TYR A 47 -13.38 7.54 -2.93
C TYR A 47 -14.55 6.55 -3.06
N MET A 48 -14.31 5.31 -3.48
CA MET A 48 -15.32 4.25 -3.49
C MET A 48 -15.23 3.49 -2.17
N GLY A 49 -16.15 3.77 -1.26
CA GLY A 49 -16.22 3.07 0.01
C GLY A 49 -17.12 3.78 1.02
N GLU A 50 -17.42 3.07 2.10
CA GLU A 50 -18.08 3.60 3.27
C GLU A 50 -17.40 3.05 4.53
N LEU A 51 -17.53 3.79 5.62
CA LEU A 51 -17.18 3.35 6.96
C LEU A 51 -18.39 3.59 7.86
N ASP A 52 -18.92 2.54 8.48
CA ASP A 52 -20.09 2.60 9.37
C ASP A 52 -21.29 3.35 8.77
N GLY A 53 -21.57 3.11 7.48
CA GLY A 53 -22.65 3.75 6.73
C GLY A 53 -22.37 5.20 6.31
N VAL A 54 -21.17 5.72 6.60
CA VAL A 54 -20.74 7.05 6.14
C VAL A 54 -19.96 6.90 4.84
N PHE A 55 -20.57 7.36 3.75
CA PHE A 55 -19.97 7.35 2.43
C PHE A 55 -18.70 8.21 2.37
N ARG A 56 -17.64 7.70 1.73
CA ARG A 56 -16.33 8.39 1.56
C ARG A 56 -15.63 8.78 2.86
N ALA A 57 -15.92 8.08 3.95
CA ALA A 57 -15.26 8.31 5.23
C ALA A 57 -13.95 7.51 5.36
N TRP A 58 -13.02 8.10 6.10
CA TRP A 58 -11.79 7.46 6.57
C TRP A 58 -11.79 7.48 8.09
N GLY A 59 -11.33 6.39 8.70
CA GLY A 59 -11.30 6.22 10.15
C GLY A 59 -9.90 5.94 10.67
N PHE A 60 -9.68 6.32 11.93
CA PHE A 60 -8.50 5.93 12.69
C PHE A 60 -8.90 4.82 13.67
N ALA A 61 -8.19 3.70 13.63
CA ALA A 61 -8.34 2.66 14.63
C ALA A 61 -7.58 3.04 15.91
N LYS A 62 -8.24 2.94 17.07
CA LYS A 62 -7.59 3.05 18.38
C LYS A 62 -6.50 1.98 18.51
N GLY A 63 -5.30 2.35 18.96
CA GLY A 63 -4.13 1.48 18.96
C GLY A 63 -3.49 1.27 17.58
N GLY A 64 -3.92 2.01 16.56
CA GLY A 64 -3.38 1.95 15.21
C GLY A 64 -3.78 0.69 14.43
N THR A 65 -3.13 0.47 13.28
CA THR A 65 -3.45 -0.65 12.39
C THR A 65 -3.08 -2.02 12.97
N GLY A 66 -2.12 -2.08 13.90
CA GLY A 66 -1.78 -3.32 14.61
C GLY A 66 -2.94 -3.87 15.43
N ALA A 67 -3.72 -2.99 16.07
CA ALA A 67 -4.91 -3.40 16.82
C ALA A 67 -5.99 -4.04 15.93
N VAL A 68 -6.09 -3.61 14.65
CA VAL A 68 -7.00 -4.22 13.67
C VAL A 68 -6.55 -5.65 13.36
N SER A 69 -5.26 -5.86 13.09
CA SER A 69 -4.70 -7.20 12.85
C SER A 69 -4.89 -8.12 14.06
N GLU A 70 -4.63 -7.64 15.27
CA GLU A 70 -4.82 -8.44 16.49
C GLU A 70 -6.29 -8.74 16.79
N ALA A 71 -7.21 -7.84 16.49
CA ALA A 71 -8.64 -8.12 16.61
C ALA A 71 -9.06 -9.27 15.67
N ILE A 72 -8.58 -9.26 14.43
CA ILE A 72 -8.83 -10.33 13.45
C ILE A 72 -8.19 -11.64 13.93
N ALA A 73 -6.94 -11.60 14.40
CA ALA A 73 -6.23 -12.77 14.91
C ALA A 73 -6.94 -13.38 16.14
N SER A 74 -7.40 -12.54 17.07
CA SER A 74 -8.16 -12.95 18.24
C SER A 74 -9.49 -13.60 17.87
N ALA A 75 -10.22 -13.02 16.90
CA ALA A 75 -11.46 -13.61 16.40
C ALA A 75 -11.18 -14.98 15.78
N ALA A 76 -10.16 -15.10 14.92
CA ALA A 76 -9.78 -16.38 14.32
C ALA A 76 -9.43 -17.45 15.37
N ARG A 77 -8.61 -17.10 16.38
CA ARG A 77 -8.26 -18.00 17.49
C ARG A 77 -9.49 -18.45 18.29
N SER A 78 -10.48 -17.58 18.47
CA SER A 78 -11.73 -17.94 19.16
C SER A 78 -12.56 -19.01 18.42
N PHE A 79 -12.35 -19.15 17.11
CA PHE A 79 -12.89 -20.22 16.26
C PHE A 79 -11.93 -21.41 16.09
N GLY A 80 -10.86 -21.48 16.88
CA GLY A 80 -9.90 -22.59 16.88
C GLY A 80 -8.76 -22.48 15.86
N ALA A 81 -8.57 -21.32 15.22
CA ALA A 81 -7.43 -21.12 14.34
C ALA A 81 -6.10 -21.10 15.12
N GLU A 82 -5.11 -21.82 14.62
CA GLU A 82 -3.73 -21.72 15.07
C GLU A 82 -2.99 -20.68 14.21
N ILE A 83 -2.21 -19.79 14.85
CA ILE A 83 -1.43 -18.76 14.17
C ILE A 83 0.04 -18.98 14.52
N ARG A 84 0.86 -19.25 13.51
CA ARG A 84 2.32 -19.41 13.63
C ARG A 84 3.04 -18.21 13.02
N CYS A 85 3.85 -17.55 13.83
CA CYS A 85 4.80 -16.53 13.39
C CYS A 85 6.15 -17.17 13.08
N ASP A 86 7.04 -16.44 12.40
CA ASP A 86 8.38 -16.92 12.02
C ASP A 86 8.35 -18.27 11.25
N ALA A 87 7.27 -18.47 10.49
CA ALA A 87 6.95 -19.70 9.76
C ALA A 87 6.81 -19.39 8.26
N GLY A 88 7.89 -18.94 7.63
CA GLY A 88 7.91 -18.65 6.19
C GLY A 88 7.55 -19.89 5.38
N VAL A 89 6.58 -19.78 4.47
CA VAL A 89 6.20 -20.85 3.54
C VAL A 89 7.12 -20.78 2.33
N SER A 90 7.87 -21.85 2.08
CA SER A 90 8.81 -21.94 0.96
C SER A 90 8.18 -22.58 -0.28
N LYS A 91 7.20 -23.47 -0.12
CA LYS A 91 6.59 -24.21 -1.23
C LYS A 91 5.17 -24.67 -0.94
N VAL A 92 4.34 -24.74 -1.99
CA VAL A 92 3.05 -25.43 -1.98
C VAL A 92 3.22 -26.81 -2.62
N LEU A 93 2.77 -27.86 -1.93
CA LEU A 93 2.82 -29.24 -2.41
C LEU A 93 1.64 -29.49 -3.36
N VAL A 94 1.92 -29.86 -4.61
CA VAL A 94 0.91 -30.15 -5.64
C VAL A 94 1.03 -31.59 -6.12
N ARG A 95 -0.08 -32.32 -6.12
CA ARG A 95 -0.20 -33.69 -6.66
C ARG A 95 -1.40 -33.77 -7.59
N ASN A 96 -1.21 -34.27 -8.81
CA ASN A 96 -2.28 -34.42 -9.81
C ASN A 96 -3.11 -33.13 -10.02
N GLY A 97 -2.42 -31.98 -10.09
CA GLY A 97 -3.04 -30.66 -10.26
C GLY A 97 -3.87 -30.18 -9.06
N ARG A 98 -3.66 -30.74 -7.86
CA ARG A 98 -4.31 -30.35 -6.62
C ARG A 98 -3.29 -29.99 -5.54
N ALA A 99 -3.52 -28.89 -4.83
CA ALA A 99 -2.78 -28.52 -3.62
C ALA A 99 -3.08 -29.51 -2.49
N THR A 100 -2.01 -29.96 -1.81
CA THR A 100 -2.06 -31.01 -0.78
C THR A 100 -1.39 -30.63 0.54
N GLY A 101 -0.62 -29.55 0.55
CA GLY A 101 0.06 -29.05 1.74
C GLY A 101 1.02 -27.93 1.42
N VAL A 102 1.75 -27.49 2.43
CA VAL A 102 2.83 -26.49 2.33
C VAL A 102 4.09 -27.00 3.01
N VAL A 103 5.24 -26.51 2.54
CA VAL A 103 6.54 -26.70 3.16
C VAL A 103 7.01 -25.36 3.69
N LEU A 104 7.51 -25.34 4.91
CA LEU A 104 8.11 -24.16 5.51
C LEU A 104 9.59 -24.01 5.11
N GLU A 105 10.18 -22.84 5.37
CA GLU A 105 11.60 -22.57 5.12
C GLU A 105 12.55 -23.46 5.94
N ASN A 106 12.10 -23.93 7.11
CA ASN A 106 12.85 -24.87 7.95
C ASN A 106 12.71 -26.35 7.50
N GLY A 107 11.90 -26.63 6.47
CA GLY A 107 11.65 -27.97 5.94
C GLY A 107 10.44 -28.70 6.52
N ASP A 108 9.74 -28.13 7.52
CA ASP A 108 8.53 -28.74 8.06
C ASP A 108 7.40 -28.76 7.03
N GLU A 109 6.64 -29.85 6.99
CA GLU A 109 5.51 -30.04 6.07
C GLU A 109 4.17 -30.05 6.79
N PHE A 110 3.18 -29.35 6.22
CA PHE A 110 1.80 -29.32 6.69
C PHE A 110 0.86 -29.78 5.59
N ASN A 111 0.12 -30.86 5.84
CA ASN A 111 -0.90 -31.34 4.91
C ASN A 111 -2.20 -30.54 5.07
N ALA A 112 -2.79 -30.13 3.95
CA ALA A 112 -4.05 -29.40 3.93
C ALA A 112 -4.83 -29.69 2.64
N GLY A 113 -6.14 -29.88 2.77
CA GLY A 113 -7.04 -30.07 1.61
C GLY A 113 -7.38 -28.78 0.88
N ILE A 114 -7.21 -27.63 1.54
CA ILE A 114 -7.45 -26.28 1.04
C ILE A 114 -6.30 -25.40 1.48
N ILE A 115 -5.74 -24.64 0.55
CA ILE A 115 -4.66 -23.68 0.81
C ILE A 115 -5.10 -22.34 0.26
N VAL A 116 -4.93 -21.28 1.04
CA VAL A 116 -5.35 -19.93 0.66
C VAL A 116 -4.17 -18.99 0.85
N SER A 117 -3.65 -18.43 -0.26
CA SER A 117 -2.54 -17.48 -0.23
C SER A 117 -3.05 -16.04 -0.11
N SER A 118 -2.63 -15.34 0.94
CA SER A 118 -2.80 -13.89 1.06
C SER A 118 -1.62 -13.10 0.46
N LEU A 119 -0.61 -13.79 -0.07
CA LEU A 119 0.55 -13.15 -0.70
C LEU A 119 0.19 -12.49 -2.02
N ASP A 120 1.07 -11.61 -2.49
CA ASP A 120 0.94 -11.02 -3.80
C ASP A 120 1.04 -12.05 -4.94
N PRO A 121 0.59 -11.74 -6.17
CA PRO A 121 0.55 -12.72 -7.25
C PRO A 121 1.93 -13.26 -7.66
N ARG A 122 3.00 -12.44 -7.60
CA ARG A 122 4.35 -12.87 -7.95
C ARG A 122 4.84 -13.92 -6.98
N ARG A 123 4.73 -13.66 -5.66
CA ARG A 123 5.13 -14.64 -4.64
C ARG A 123 4.28 -15.90 -4.70
N THR A 124 2.96 -15.72 -4.79
CA THR A 124 1.99 -16.83 -4.82
C THR A 124 2.26 -17.81 -5.96
N PHE A 125 2.52 -17.31 -7.18
CA PHE A 125 2.55 -18.17 -8.38
C PHE A 125 3.95 -18.41 -8.95
N LEU A 126 4.92 -17.53 -8.70
CA LEU A 126 6.28 -17.66 -9.23
C LEU A 126 7.32 -18.09 -8.19
N GLN A 127 6.97 -18.13 -6.91
CA GLN A 127 7.88 -18.57 -5.83
C GLN A 127 7.37 -19.83 -5.12
N LEU A 128 6.08 -19.89 -4.77
CA LEU A 128 5.53 -21.04 -4.03
C LEU A 128 5.20 -22.26 -4.90
N LEU A 129 5.14 -22.09 -6.21
CA LEU A 129 4.76 -23.14 -7.18
C LEU A 129 5.83 -23.30 -8.25
N GLU A 130 5.94 -24.52 -8.77
CA GLU A 130 6.76 -24.77 -9.95
C GLU A 130 6.01 -24.32 -11.20
N SER A 131 6.73 -23.72 -12.15
CA SER A 131 6.09 -23.14 -13.35
C SER A 131 5.40 -24.16 -14.26
N ASP A 132 5.78 -25.44 -14.21
CA ASP A 132 5.16 -26.54 -14.96
C ASP A 132 3.84 -27.04 -14.34
N GLN A 133 3.53 -26.62 -13.10
CA GLN A 133 2.26 -26.88 -12.43
C GLN A 133 1.16 -25.89 -12.85
N LEU A 134 1.51 -24.88 -13.65
CA LEU A 134 0.64 -23.79 -14.06
C LEU A 134 0.53 -23.71 -15.59
N PRO A 135 -0.61 -23.25 -16.14
CA PRO A 135 -0.70 -22.95 -17.57
C PRO A 135 0.35 -21.92 -17.98
N ALA A 136 1.06 -22.18 -19.08
CA ALA A 136 2.15 -21.31 -19.53
C ALA A 136 1.70 -19.85 -19.75
N GLU A 137 0.50 -19.64 -20.29
CA GLU A 137 -0.09 -18.31 -20.48
C GLU A 137 -0.28 -17.58 -19.14
N PHE A 138 -0.81 -18.26 -18.13
CA PHE A 138 -0.99 -17.70 -16.79
C PHE A 138 0.35 -17.29 -16.16
N VAL A 139 1.39 -18.12 -16.30
CA VAL A 139 2.74 -17.77 -15.83
C VAL A 139 3.25 -16.50 -16.52
N GLN A 140 2.98 -16.34 -17.83
CA GLN A 140 3.35 -15.12 -18.56
C GLN A 140 2.56 -13.91 -18.08
N ASP A 141 1.27 -14.05 -17.77
CA ASP A 141 0.46 -12.97 -17.22
C ASP A 141 1.00 -12.49 -15.87
N ILE A 142 1.30 -13.41 -14.96
CA ILE A 142 1.87 -13.06 -13.65
C ILE A 142 3.26 -12.43 -13.79
N LYS A 143 4.09 -12.87 -14.74
CA LYS A 143 5.38 -12.21 -15.04
C LYS A 143 5.22 -10.79 -15.55
N ARG A 144 4.14 -10.49 -16.30
CA ARG A 144 3.85 -9.16 -16.83
C ARG A 144 3.18 -8.23 -15.83
N PHE A 145 2.52 -8.79 -14.81
CA PHE A 145 1.83 -8.05 -13.76
C PHE A 145 2.75 -7.02 -13.09
N LYS A 146 2.30 -5.76 -13.01
CA LYS A 146 3.11 -4.63 -12.58
C LYS A 146 2.88 -4.32 -11.11
N PHE A 147 3.99 -4.22 -10.38
CA PHE A 147 4.00 -3.76 -9.00
C PHE A 147 4.44 -2.31 -8.93
N ARG A 148 5.62 -1.98 -9.44
CA ARG A 148 6.15 -0.61 -9.53
C ARG A 148 5.89 0.19 -8.25
N GLY A 149 6.32 -0.35 -7.11
CA GLY A 149 6.17 0.34 -5.84
C GLY A 149 6.93 1.67 -5.87
N SER A 150 6.26 2.70 -5.37
CA SER A 150 6.66 4.10 -5.52
C SER A 150 6.40 4.91 -4.25
N SER A 151 6.10 4.21 -3.15
CA SER A 151 5.74 4.81 -1.88
C SER A 151 6.84 4.59 -0.85
N GLY A 152 7.19 5.66 -0.15
CA GLY A 152 8.04 5.61 1.04
C GLY A 152 7.25 6.07 2.27
N LYS A 153 7.85 5.88 3.44
CA LYS A 153 7.30 6.36 4.71
C LYS A 153 8.40 6.93 5.58
N VAL A 154 8.13 8.08 6.18
CA VAL A 154 8.99 8.68 7.20
C VAL A 154 8.18 8.86 8.48
N ASN A 155 8.60 8.21 9.55
CA ASN A 155 8.01 8.38 10.87
C ASN A 155 8.95 9.21 11.72
N LEU A 156 8.40 10.19 12.43
CA LEU A 156 9.16 11.09 13.29
C LEU A 156 8.57 11.08 14.70
N ALA A 157 9.42 10.89 15.70
CA ALA A 157 9.10 11.22 17.08
C ALA A 157 9.44 12.69 17.31
N LEU A 158 8.49 13.45 17.84
CA LEU A 158 8.59 14.90 17.96
C LEU A 158 8.51 15.36 19.42
N ASP A 159 9.31 16.38 19.72
CA ASP A 159 9.33 17.10 21.00
C ASP A 159 8.11 18.04 21.13
N ALA A 160 7.73 18.68 20.03
CA ALA A 160 6.51 19.47 19.88
C ALA A 160 5.96 19.35 18.45
N LEU A 161 4.70 19.70 18.27
CA LEU A 161 4.08 19.78 16.95
C LEU A 161 4.63 20.96 16.13
N PRO A 162 4.75 20.83 14.80
CA PRO A 162 5.17 21.92 13.93
C PRO A 162 4.16 23.08 13.89
N SER A 163 4.64 24.32 13.82
CA SER A 163 3.78 25.48 13.53
C SER A 163 3.87 25.82 12.04
N PHE A 164 2.81 25.53 11.28
CA PHE A 164 2.76 25.79 9.84
C PHE A 164 2.56 27.27 9.52
N THR A 165 3.25 27.79 8.51
CA THR A 165 3.20 29.21 8.12
C THR A 165 1.82 29.66 7.66
N CYS A 166 1.07 28.79 6.97
CA CYS A 166 -0.29 29.08 6.50
C CYS A 166 -1.36 29.01 7.59
N MET A 167 -1.06 28.37 8.73
CA MET A 167 -1.95 28.26 9.88
C MET A 167 -1.12 28.10 11.16
N PRO A 168 -0.56 29.21 11.69
CA PRO A 168 0.34 29.15 12.84
C PRO A 168 -0.32 28.65 14.12
N GLY A 169 0.50 28.11 15.02
CA GLY A 169 0.05 27.56 16.31
C GLY A 169 -0.49 26.14 16.23
N ILE A 170 -1.04 25.63 17.34
CA ILE A 170 -1.61 24.29 17.44
C ILE A 170 -3.12 24.35 17.27
N GLY A 171 -3.68 23.46 16.45
CA GLY A 171 -5.08 23.51 16.06
C GLY A 171 -5.51 22.36 15.15
N ARG A 172 -6.62 22.58 14.43
CA ARG A 172 -7.28 21.58 13.55
C ARG A 172 -6.37 20.95 12.49
N GLN A 173 -5.36 21.67 12.03
CA GLN A 173 -4.35 21.20 11.08
C GLN A 173 -3.50 20.02 11.61
N HIS A 174 -3.54 19.77 12.93
CA HIS A 174 -2.91 18.61 13.56
C HIS A 174 -3.88 17.47 13.85
N ARG A 175 -5.17 17.65 13.55
CA ARG A 175 -6.26 16.71 13.84
C ARG A 175 -6.79 16.15 12.53
N GLY A 176 -6.30 14.99 12.11
CA GLY A 176 -6.65 14.32 10.86
C GLY A 176 -5.46 14.16 9.92
N ALA A 177 -5.78 13.96 8.64
CA ALA A 177 -4.80 13.89 7.56
C ALA A 177 -4.78 15.19 6.76
N PHE A 178 -3.59 15.61 6.35
CA PHE A 178 -3.40 16.73 5.42
C PHE A 178 -2.22 16.43 4.49
N SER A 179 -2.21 17.08 3.33
CA SER A 179 -1.15 16.88 2.34
C SER A 179 -0.34 18.13 2.04
N ILE A 180 0.93 17.94 1.69
CA ILE A 180 1.75 18.97 1.05
C ILE A 180 1.68 18.75 -0.47
N SER A 181 0.82 19.54 -1.10
CA SER A 181 0.47 19.46 -2.52
C SER A 181 0.07 20.84 -3.07
N PRO A 182 0.99 21.82 -3.11
CA PRO A 182 0.65 23.23 -3.36
C PRO A 182 0.12 23.53 -4.77
N SER A 183 0.43 22.70 -5.77
CA SER A 183 -0.10 22.83 -7.13
C SER A 183 -0.01 21.52 -7.91
N LEU A 184 -0.75 21.39 -9.01
CA LEU A 184 -0.68 20.19 -9.86
C LEU A 184 0.74 20.02 -10.43
N ASP A 185 1.38 21.11 -10.81
CA ASP A 185 2.76 21.10 -11.27
C ASP A 185 3.75 20.67 -10.20
N TYR A 186 3.49 20.96 -8.92
CA TYR A 186 4.33 20.44 -7.85
C TYR A 186 4.26 18.91 -7.82
N VAL A 187 3.05 18.35 -7.90
CA VAL A 187 2.82 16.91 -7.85
C VAL A 187 3.37 16.22 -9.11
N GLU A 188 3.18 16.81 -10.30
CA GLU A 188 3.75 16.29 -11.55
C GLU A 188 5.28 16.33 -11.55
N ARG A 189 5.89 17.43 -11.09
CA ARG A 189 7.36 17.49 -10.94
C ARG A 189 7.91 16.49 -9.93
N ALA A 190 7.12 16.15 -8.91
CA ALA A 190 7.50 15.10 -7.97
C ALA A 190 7.56 13.73 -8.66
N TYR A 191 6.64 13.47 -9.60
CA TYR A 191 6.67 12.29 -10.46
C TYR A 191 7.84 12.30 -11.46
N ASP A 192 8.21 13.46 -12.02
CA ASP A 192 9.31 13.56 -13.00
C ASP A 192 10.63 13.00 -12.46
N ASP A 193 11.04 13.36 -11.23
CA ASP A 193 12.25 12.79 -10.60
C ASP A 193 12.17 11.24 -10.55
N ALA A 194 11.02 10.72 -10.09
CA ALA A 194 10.68 9.30 -10.04
C ALA A 194 10.83 8.61 -11.40
N LYS A 195 10.22 9.19 -12.42
CA LYS A 195 10.21 8.69 -13.79
C LYS A 195 11.63 8.51 -14.36
N TYR A 196 12.58 9.34 -13.94
CA TYR A 196 13.99 9.26 -14.35
C TYR A 196 14.88 8.47 -13.38
N GLY A 197 14.28 7.71 -12.45
CA GLY A 197 14.99 6.77 -11.59
C GLY A 197 15.53 7.36 -10.29
N GLU A 198 15.05 8.54 -9.88
CA GLU A 198 15.41 9.18 -8.62
C GLU A 198 14.20 9.27 -7.66
N PHE A 199 14.40 9.45 -6.36
CA PHE A 199 13.27 9.82 -5.50
C PHE A 199 12.97 11.31 -5.65
N SER A 200 11.73 11.70 -5.40
CA SER A 200 11.35 13.11 -5.49
C SER A 200 12.10 13.98 -4.48
N ARG A 201 12.76 15.02 -4.97
CA ARG A 201 13.45 16.03 -4.12
C ARG A 201 12.48 16.93 -3.37
N ARG A 202 11.25 17.05 -3.89
CA ARG A 202 10.13 17.81 -3.31
C ARG A 202 8.88 16.94 -3.38
N PRO A 203 8.78 15.92 -2.51
CA PRO A 203 7.78 14.89 -2.65
C PRO A 203 6.38 15.41 -2.34
N TYR A 204 5.38 14.72 -2.89
CA TYR A 204 4.04 14.71 -2.31
C TYR A 204 4.09 13.98 -0.97
N MET A 205 3.44 14.55 0.04
CA MET A 205 3.35 13.95 1.37
C MET A 205 1.91 13.98 1.86
N ASP A 206 1.47 12.88 2.45
CA ASP A 206 0.25 12.78 3.26
C ASP A 206 0.65 12.54 4.71
N ILE A 207 0.20 13.42 5.61
CA ILE A 207 0.72 13.56 6.95
C ILE A 207 -0.40 13.43 7.96
N VAL A 208 -0.16 12.61 8.98
CA VAL A 208 -1.02 12.48 10.16
C VAL A 208 -0.18 12.60 11.44
N PHE A 209 -0.84 13.07 12.51
CA PHE A 209 -0.31 13.04 13.87
C PHE A 209 -1.14 12.09 14.73
N PRO A 210 -0.87 10.77 14.73
CA PRO A 210 -1.74 9.80 15.42
C PRO A 210 -1.94 10.10 16.90
N SER A 211 -0.92 10.64 17.57
CA SER A 211 -0.97 11.05 18.98
C SER A 211 -2.00 12.16 19.28
N MET A 212 -2.44 12.91 18.26
CA MET A 212 -3.49 13.92 18.41
C MET A 212 -4.91 13.35 18.34
N ILE A 213 -5.03 12.08 17.95
CA ILE A 213 -6.28 11.34 17.83
C ILE A 213 -6.36 10.30 18.95
N ASP A 214 -5.27 9.55 19.14
CA ASP A 214 -5.10 8.57 20.21
C ASP A 214 -3.87 8.96 21.06
N PRO A 215 -4.08 9.62 22.23
CA PRO A 215 -2.99 10.04 23.10
C PRO A 215 -2.08 8.90 23.58
N GLY A 216 -2.55 7.64 23.54
CA GLY A 216 -1.73 6.47 23.91
C GLY A 216 -0.61 6.16 22.92
N MET A 217 -0.61 6.80 21.73
CA MET A 217 0.39 6.57 20.68
C MET A 217 1.73 7.30 20.92
N ALA A 218 1.82 8.17 21.93
CA ALA A 218 3.06 8.86 22.29
C ALA A 218 3.13 9.16 23.80
N PRO A 219 4.33 9.30 24.39
CA PRO A 219 4.47 9.81 25.76
C PRO A 219 3.83 11.20 25.94
N PRO A 220 3.42 11.59 27.17
CA PRO A 220 2.85 12.91 27.43
C PRO A 220 3.76 14.05 26.95
N GLY A 221 3.17 14.99 26.20
CA GLY A 221 3.88 16.13 25.63
C GLY A 221 4.77 15.80 24.43
N LYS A 222 4.80 14.54 23.95
CA LYS A 222 5.48 14.11 22.73
C LYS A 222 4.47 13.75 21.67
N HIS A 223 4.92 13.73 20.42
CA HIS A 223 4.05 13.43 19.29
C HIS A 223 4.70 12.48 18.30
N VAL A 224 3.86 11.75 17.57
CA VAL A 224 4.29 10.97 16.40
C VAL A 224 3.75 11.68 15.17
N MET A 225 4.62 11.90 14.20
CA MET A 225 4.26 12.36 12.85
C MET A 225 4.55 11.22 11.87
N SER A 226 3.51 10.70 11.23
CA SER A 226 3.61 9.65 10.22
C SER A 226 3.40 10.28 8.85
N ILE A 227 4.41 10.19 8.00
CA ILE A 227 4.44 10.81 6.67
C ILE A 227 4.45 9.70 5.63
N PHE A 228 3.33 9.54 4.93
CA PHE A 228 3.31 8.79 3.67
C PHE A 228 3.88 9.68 2.57
N VAL A 229 4.75 9.11 1.76
CA VAL A 229 5.48 9.85 0.72
C VAL A 229 5.29 9.14 -0.61
N GLN A 230 4.87 9.89 -1.62
CA GLN A 230 4.75 9.38 -2.98
C GLN A 230 5.98 9.78 -3.80
N TYR A 231 6.35 8.93 -4.76
CA TYR A 231 7.49 9.09 -5.67
C TYR A 231 8.87 8.78 -5.07
N ALA A 232 8.94 7.65 -4.37
CA ALA A 232 10.18 6.95 -4.03
C ALA A 232 10.17 5.60 -4.77
N PRO A 233 10.70 5.48 -6.00
CA PRO A 233 10.59 4.24 -6.78
C PRO A 233 11.42 3.10 -6.17
N TYR A 234 10.94 1.87 -6.29
CA TYR A 234 11.69 0.68 -5.89
C TYR A 234 13.02 0.56 -6.67
N HIS A 235 12.98 0.80 -7.98
CA HIS A 235 14.15 0.82 -8.85
C HIS A 235 14.72 2.23 -8.96
N LEU A 236 15.61 2.59 -8.03
CA LEU A 236 16.45 3.78 -8.15
C LEU A 236 17.67 3.51 -9.04
N ASN A 237 18.16 4.55 -9.73
CA ASN A 237 19.45 4.51 -10.43
C ASN A 237 20.55 4.15 -9.44
N GLY A 238 21.28 3.06 -9.66
CA GLY A 238 22.28 2.57 -8.72
C GLY A 238 21.73 2.02 -7.40
N GLY A 239 20.41 1.75 -7.32
CA GLY A 239 19.75 1.09 -6.19
C GLY A 239 19.60 1.92 -4.92
N TRP A 240 18.84 1.38 -3.96
CA TRP A 240 18.73 1.93 -2.61
C TRP A 240 19.95 1.54 -1.77
N THR A 241 20.66 2.55 -1.27
CA THR A 241 21.72 2.43 -0.27
C THR A 241 21.30 3.15 1.00
N ASP A 242 21.98 2.92 2.13
CA ASP A 242 21.68 3.64 3.38
C ASP A 242 21.85 5.16 3.20
N ALA A 243 22.86 5.60 2.44
CA ALA A 243 23.03 7.01 2.12
C ALA A 243 21.84 7.60 1.34
N LYS A 244 21.29 6.86 0.36
CA LYS A 244 20.11 7.31 -0.40
C LYS A 244 18.82 7.26 0.41
N ARG A 245 18.68 6.26 1.29
CA ARG A 245 17.59 6.19 2.27
C ARG A 245 17.61 7.45 3.15
N GLU A 246 18.75 7.81 3.72
CA GLU A 246 18.84 9.00 4.58
C GLU A 246 18.63 10.28 3.78
N ALA A 247 19.17 10.39 2.56
CA ALA A 247 18.92 11.53 1.68
C ALA A 247 17.43 11.69 1.30
N PHE A 248 16.71 10.59 1.12
CA PHE A 248 15.26 10.61 0.95
C PHE A 248 14.54 11.11 2.21
N GLY A 249 14.95 10.63 3.40
CA GLY A 249 14.47 11.15 4.68
C GLY A 249 14.73 12.65 4.87
N ASP A 250 15.90 13.13 4.43
CA ASP A 250 16.26 14.54 4.45
C ASP A 250 15.37 15.36 3.50
N ALA A 251 15.10 14.88 2.29
CA ALA A 251 14.20 15.55 1.34
C ALA A 251 12.78 15.75 1.93
N VAL A 252 12.27 14.74 2.63
CA VAL A 252 10.99 14.80 3.34
C VAL A 252 11.02 15.84 4.46
N VAL A 253 12.01 15.77 5.36
CA VAL A 253 12.14 16.70 6.49
C VAL A 253 12.37 18.14 6.01
N ASN A 254 13.22 18.33 5.00
CA ASN A 254 13.47 19.63 4.37
C ASN A 254 12.20 20.22 3.76
N THR A 255 11.35 19.37 3.18
CA THR A 255 10.09 19.84 2.62
C THR A 255 9.15 20.32 3.72
N VAL A 256 9.01 19.59 4.83
CA VAL A 256 8.21 20.04 5.98
C VAL A 256 8.76 21.34 6.57
N GLU A 257 10.08 21.44 6.75
CA GLU A 257 10.77 22.64 7.25
C GLU A 257 10.41 23.90 6.45
N ASN A 258 10.27 23.79 5.13
CA ASN A 258 9.87 24.93 4.28
C ASN A 258 8.45 25.45 4.58
N PHE A 259 7.56 24.60 5.06
CA PHE A 259 6.18 24.96 5.44
C PHE A 259 6.00 25.19 6.94
N ALA A 260 6.94 24.74 7.76
CA ALA A 260 6.98 24.93 9.21
C ALA A 260 8.43 25.20 9.68
N PRO A 261 8.93 26.43 9.51
CA PRO A 261 10.29 26.78 9.91
C PRO A 261 10.57 26.50 11.38
N GLY A 262 11.74 25.94 11.68
CA GLY A 262 12.14 25.49 13.01
C GLY A 262 11.73 24.05 13.33
N PHE A 263 10.96 23.38 12.46
CA PHE A 263 10.49 22.01 12.65
C PHE A 263 11.61 21.01 12.92
N LYS A 264 12.73 21.10 12.20
CA LYS A 264 13.89 20.20 12.35
C LYS A 264 14.37 20.08 13.80
N SER A 265 14.33 21.18 14.56
CA SER A 265 14.74 21.20 15.96
C SER A 265 13.84 20.37 16.88
N GLN A 266 12.63 20.03 16.43
CA GLN A 266 11.65 19.28 17.19
C GLN A 266 11.75 17.77 16.97
N ILE A 267 12.60 17.31 16.04
CA ILE A 267 12.72 15.89 15.71
C ILE A 267 13.63 15.19 16.72
N LEU A 268 13.05 14.28 17.51
CA LEU A 268 13.76 13.45 18.48
C LEU A 268 14.30 12.16 17.86
N HIS A 269 13.53 11.56 16.95
CA HIS A 269 13.92 10.34 16.24
C HIS A 269 13.29 10.30 14.87
N ARG A 270 13.98 9.64 13.93
CA ARG A 270 13.53 9.45 12.55
C ARG A 270 13.68 7.99 12.14
N GLN A 271 12.62 7.46 11.53
CA GLN A 271 12.62 6.20 10.82
C GLN A 271 12.26 6.43 9.35
N VAL A 272 13.09 5.94 8.45
CA VAL A 272 12.86 6.00 6.99
C VAL A 272 12.65 4.59 6.45
N ILE A 273 11.49 4.38 5.82
CA ILE A 273 11.06 3.12 5.20
C ILE A 273 10.94 3.35 3.70
N THR A 274 11.77 2.69 2.93
CA THR A 274 11.79 2.71 1.45
C THR A 274 10.94 1.55 0.90
N PRO A 275 10.58 1.55 -0.40
CA PRO A 275 9.93 0.39 -1.01
C PRO A 275 10.71 -0.91 -0.86
N LEU A 276 12.05 -0.85 -0.84
CA LEU A 276 12.90 -2.01 -0.60
C LEU A 276 12.70 -2.58 0.81
N ASP A 277 12.52 -1.72 1.81
CA ASP A 277 12.22 -2.16 3.18
C ASP A 277 10.81 -2.71 3.29
N ILE A 278 9.84 -2.10 2.60
CA ILE A 278 8.46 -2.61 2.57
C ILE A 278 8.47 -4.05 2.05
N GLU A 279 9.18 -4.33 0.96
CA GLU A 279 9.30 -5.70 0.43
C GLU A 279 9.95 -6.66 1.44
N LYS A 280 11.03 -6.24 2.11
CA LYS A 280 11.73 -7.06 3.10
C LYS A 280 10.88 -7.36 4.34
N ILE A 281 10.15 -6.36 4.84
CA ILE A 281 9.38 -6.46 6.09
C ILE A 281 8.06 -7.19 5.87
N THR A 282 7.36 -6.89 4.77
CA THR A 282 5.96 -7.33 4.58
C THR A 282 5.80 -8.39 3.51
N GLY A 283 6.81 -8.57 2.67
CA GLY A 283 6.74 -9.46 1.53
C GLY A 283 6.01 -8.88 0.31
N LEU A 284 5.65 -7.60 0.30
CA LEU A 284 5.02 -6.98 -0.87
C LEU A 284 6.04 -6.75 -1.98
N SER A 285 5.89 -7.45 -3.10
CA SER A 285 6.78 -7.32 -4.26
C SER A 285 6.91 -5.87 -4.75
N GLU A 286 8.15 -5.46 -4.98
CA GLU A 286 8.61 -4.11 -5.29
C GLU A 286 8.15 -3.04 -4.28
N GLY A 287 7.74 -3.43 -3.07
CA GLY A 287 7.20 -2.52 -2.06
C GLY A 287 5.86 -1.88 -2.45
N ASN A 288 5.13 -2.43 -3.42
CA ASN A 288 3.84 -1.86 -3.80
C ASN A 288 2.78 -2.16 -2.72
N ILE A 289 2.31 -1.11 -2.06
CA ILE A 289 1.37 -1.15 -0.93
C ILE A 289 -0.02 -1.74 -1.26
N PHE A 290 -0.31 -1.96 -2.54
CA PHE A 290 -1.55 -2.58 -3.02
C PHE A 290 -1.34 -3.97 -3.61
N ALA A 291 -0.16 -4.57 -3.45
CA ALA A 291 0.20 -5.87 -4.01
C ALA A 291 0.05 -5.92 -5.54
N GLY A 292 0.35 -4.80 -6.21
CA GLY A 292 0.20 -4.59 -7.64
C GLY A 292 -0.52 -3.29 -7.94
N GLU A 293 -0.06 -2.56 -8.96
CA GLU A 293 -0.68 -1.29 -9.36
C GLU A 293 -2.19 -1.39 -9.57
N LEU A 294 -2.90 -0.30 -9.28
CA LEU A 294 -4.33 -0.15 -9.54
C LEU A 294 -4.57 0.47 -10.92
N ALA A 295 -3.80 0.04 -11.92
CA ALA A 295 -3.94 0.49 -13.30
C ALA A 295 -5.00 -0.33 -14.04
N LEU A 296 -5.76 0.30 -14.94
CA LEU A 296 -6.90 -0.32 -15.64
C LEU A 296 -6.55 -1.63 -16.38
N HIS A 297 -5.32 -1.76 -16.88
CA HIS A 297 -4.86 -2.94 -17.61
C HIS A 297 -4.60 -4.18 -16.74
N GLN A 298 -4.69 -4.06 -15.41
CA GLN A 298 -4.52 -5.18 -14.47
C GLN A 298 -5.53 -5.14 -13.31
N LEU A 299 -6.69 -4.53 -13.56
CA LEU A 299 -7.79 -4.42 -12.60
C LEU A 299 -9.01 -5.23 -13.02
N PHE A 300 -9.99 -5.31 -12.11
CA PHE A 300 -11.23 -6.08 -12.32
C PHE A 300 -10.94 -7.53 -12.68
N PHE A 301 -11.47 -7.99 -13.81
CA PHE A 301 -11.31 -9.36 -14.30
C PHE A 301 -9.89 -9.67 -14.83
N LEU A 302 -8.99 -8.68 -14.85
CA LEU A 302 -7.59 -8.82 -15.20
C LEU A 302 -6.69 -9.02 -13.96
N ARG A 303 -7.24 -9.01 -12.74
CA ARG A 303 -6.49 -9.11 -11.48
C ARG A 303 -6.72 -10.46 -10.78
N PRO A 304 -5.71 -11.35 -10.67
CA PRO A 304 -4.30 -11.17 -11.06
C PRO A 304 -4.02 -11.44 -12.54
N ALA A 305 -4.90 -12.18 -13.23
CA ALA A 305 -4.81 -12.50 -14.65
C ALA A 305 -6.21 -12.77 -15.23
N PRO A 306 -6.41 -12.61 -16.55
CA PRO A 306 -7.62 -13.02 -17.25
C PRO A 306 -7.99 -14.48 -16.94
N GLY A 307 -9.28 -14.76 -16.73
CA GLY A 307 -9.77 -16.10 -16.39
C GLY A 307 -9.55 -16.53 -14.93
N TRP A 308 -8.64 -15.88 -14.20
CA TRP A 308 -8.26 -16.24 -12.83
C TRP A 308 -8.62 -15.18 -11.78
N ALA A 309 -9.42 -14.17 -12.14
CA ALA A 309 -9.86 -13.09 -11.26
C ALA A 309 -11.03 -13.44 -10.32
N LYS A 310 -11.35 -14.72 -10.15
CA LYS A 310 -12.45 -15.22 -9.30
C LYS A 310 -11.94 -16.05 -8.11
N PHE A 311 -10.78 -15.69 -7.57
CA PHE A 311 -10.13 -16.21 -6.34
C PHE A 311 -9.65 -17.68 -6.41
N ALA A 312 -10.25 -18.53 -7.23
CA ALA A 312 -9.72 -19.85 -7.56
C ALA A 312 -8.51 -19.71 -8.50
N THR A 313 -7.54 -20.62 -8.35
CA THR A 313 -6.31 -20.65 -9.15
C THR A 313 -6.28 -21.85 -10.10
N PRO A 314 -5.30 -21.96 -11.01
CA PRO A 314 -5.15 -23.15 -11.86
C PRO A 314 -4.92 -24.45 -11.07
N VAL A 315 -4.42 -24.36 -9.83
CA VAL A 315 -4.21 -25.50 -8.95
C VAL A 315 -5.46 -25.72 -8.11
N ARG A 316 -6.07 -26.92 -8.21
CA ARG A 316 -7.29 -27.25 -7.45
C ARG A 316 -7.01 -27.21 -5.94
N GLY A 317 -7.94 -26.66 -5.16
CA GLY A 317 -7.75 -26.51 -3.71
C GLY A 317 -6.78 -25.40 -3.31
N PHE A 318 -6.22 -24.65 -4.26
CA PHE A 318 -5.39 -23.47 -4.00
C PHE A 318 -6.12 -22.20 -4.42
N TYR A 319 -6.21 -21.24 -3.51
CA TYR A 319 -6.97 -20.00 -3.66
C TYR A 319 -6.08 -18.80 -3.34
N GLN A 320 -6.44 -17.62 -3.87
CA GLN A 320 -5.81 -16.36 -3.52
C GLN A 320 -6.81 -15.42 -2.85
N CYS A 321 -6.43 -14.79 -1.74
CA CYS A 321 -7.32 -13.98 -0.90
C CYS A 321 -6.76 -12.60 -0.49
N GLY A 322 -5.57 -12.23 -0.98
CA GLY A 322 -4.91 -10.96 -0.67
C GLY A 322 -5.24 -9.83 -1.64
N SER A 323 -4.66 -8.65 -1.41
CA SER A 323 -4.82 -7.44 -2.24
C SER A 323 -4.35 -7.60 -3.69
N GLY A 324 -3.61 -8.67 -4.00
CA GLY A 324 -3.30 -9.11 -5.36
C GLY A 324 -4.52 -9.54 -6.18
N THR A 325 -5.71 -9.58 -5.59
CA THR A 325 -6.99 -9.91 -6.22
C THR A 325 -7.93 -8.70 -6.24
N HIS A 326 -8.98 -8.72 -7.07
CA HIS A 326 -10.05 -7.72 -7.00
C HIS A 326 -10.77 -7.79 -5.61
N PRO A 327 -11.15 -6.67 -4.98
CA PRO A 327 -11.19 -5.28 -5.47
C PRO A 327 -9.89 -4.47 -5.47
N GLY A 328 -8.80 -5.02 -4.92
CA GLY A 328 -7.49 -4.38 -4.88
C GLY A 328 -6.99 -4.15 -3.45
N GLY A 329 -6.14 -3.13 -3.29
CA GLY A 329 -5.47 -2.83 -2.03
C GLY A 329 -6.29 -2.00 -1.04
N GLY A 330 -5.80 -1.94 0.19
CA GLY A 330 -6.45 -1.28 1.34
C GLY A 330 -6.90 -2.28 2.43
N ILE A 331 -7.11 -1.78 3.65
CA ILE A 331 -7.53 -2.58 4.80
C ILE A 331 -9.07 -2.72 4.82
N MET A 332 -9.63 -3.31 3.75
CA MET A 332 -11.09 -3.44 3.58
C MET A 332 -11.64 -4.86 3.82
N GLY A 333 -10.77 -5.87 3.88
CA GLY A 333 -11.17 -7.28 4.10
C GLY A 333 -11.94 -7.96 2.95
N ALA A 334 -12.30 -7.22 1.89
CA ALA A 334 -13.14 -7.71 0.80
C ALA A 334 -12.54 -8.90 0.05
N SER A 335 -11.25 -8.87 -0.30
CA SER A 335 -10.58 -9.98 -0.99
C SER A 335 -10.63 -11.28 -0.18
N GLY A 336 -10.38 -11.19 1.13
CA GLY A 336 -10.47 -12.31 2.06
C GLY A 336 -11.87 -12.91 2.10
N ARG A 337 -12.89 -12.04 2.26
CA ARG A 337 -14.30 -12.46 2.28
C ARG A 337 -14.73 -13.11 0.97
N LEU A 338 -14.39 -12.52 -0.18
CA LEU A 338 -14.79 -13.04 -1.48
C LEU A 338 -14.11 -14.38 -1.80
N ALA A 339 -12.84 -14.55 -1.42
CA ALA A 339 -12.15 -15.83 -1.52
C ALA A 339 -12.80 -16.90 -0.63
N ALA A 340 -13.16 -16.57 0.61
CA ALA A 340 -13.87 -17.49 1.51
C ALA A 340 -15.23 -17.92 0.91
N MET A 341 -16.00 -16.98 0.36
CA MET A 341 -17.26 -17.30 -0.32
C MET A 341 -17.05 -18.18 -1.55
N ARG A 342 -15.95 -17.97 -2.29
CA ARG A 342 -15.60 -18.85 -3.41
C ARG A 342 -15.31 -20.27 -2.94
N ILE A 343 -14.51 -20.42 -1.87
CA ILE A 343 -14.17 -21.72 -1.28
C ILE A 343 -15.44 -22.47 -0.85
N LEU A 344 -16.35 -21.79 -0.14
CA LEU A 344 -17.63 -22.38 0.30
C LEU A 344 -18.49 -22.84 -0.89
N LYS A 345 -18.49 -22.07 -1.98
CA LYS A 345 -19.26 -22.41 -3.19
C LYS A 345 -18.70 -23.64 -3.92
N ASP A 346 -17.38 -23.79 -3.95
CA ASP A 346 -16.73 -24.91 -4.64
C ASP A 346 -16.98 -26.26 -3.93
N GLY A 347 -17.54 -26.25 -2.71
CA GLY A 347 -18.11 -27.44 -2.06
C GLY A 347 -17.09 -28.53 -1.79
N THR A 348 -15.98 -28.16 -1.14
CA THR A 348 -14.82 -29.02 -0.90
C THR A 348 -15.09 -30.23 -0.02
#